data_AF-A0A940L3L6-F1
#
_entry.id   AF-A0A940L3L6-F1
#
_cell.length_a   1.000
_cell.length_b   1.000
_cell.length_c   1.000
_cell.angle_alpha   90.00
_cell.angle_beta   90.00
_cell.angle_gamma   90.00
#
_symmetry.space_group_name_H-M   'P 1'
#
loop_
_entity.id
_entity.type
_entity.pdbx_description
1 polymer ?
#
loop_
_entity_poly.entity_id
_entity_poly.type
_entity_poly.pdbx_seq_one_letter_code
_entity_poly.pdbx_strand_id
1 'polypeptide(L)'
;MKKAPSQKTAQQETNHLELPEKSKIALVYRLETAQAVALAKKVATFLKEKGHDVFTAPDQKLVPSTKLAKTKKQLDDLSLVIVLGGDGTYLRAVRILEGRGTPILGFNMGSLGFLTAHNAETAFDVIEAALNGKMELRPRSMIHAKIQRKGKTRAEFHALNDVVIERGSMSQLINTAIYADKYLVSEVKADGFIVASPSGSTAYNLAAGGPILHPMAQVLVVTPVAPHSLTSRPLIFPDNSLLSFKLNGKSQKAHFIVDGQKLAEITAEDEVVLTRSCYDHWIVRQPDHNYFHLLREKLKFGDRS
;
A
#
# COMPACT_ATOMS: atom_id res chain seq x y z
N MET A 1 -17.13 43.71 -20.65
CA MET A 1 -17.23 42.78 -19.50
C MET A 1 -17.50 41.37 -20.04
N LYS A 2 -16.46 40.53 -20.16
CA LYS A 2 -16.61 39.13 -20.60
C LYS A 2 -16.87 38.26 -19.36
N LYS A 3 -18.00 37.55 -19.34
CA LYS A 3 -18.37 36.60 -18.29
C LYS A 3 -17.32 35.49 -18.23
N ALA A 4 -16.77 35.23 -17.05
CA ALA A 4 -15.91 34.09 -16.77
C ALA A 4 -16.69 32.78 -16.99
N PRO A 5 -16.06 31.73 -17.53
CA PRO A 5 -16.71 30.42 -17.63
C PRO A 5 -16.85 29.81 -16.24
N SER A 6 -18.07 29.36 -15.94
CA SER A 6 -18.43 28.67 -14.71
C SER A 6 -17.52 27.45 -14.50
N GLN A 7 -16.81 27.41 -13.38
CA GLN A 7 -16.17 26.20 -12.89
C GLN A 7 -17.26 25.15 -12.68
N LYS A 8 -17.35 24.17 -13.58
CA LYS A 8 -18.04 22.92 -13.30
C LYS A 8 -17.25 22.26 -12.18
N THR A 9 -17.79 22.32 -10.97
CA THR A 9 -17.36 21.52 -9.84
C THR A 9 -17.32 20.07 -10.30
N ALA A 10 -16.14 19.45 -10.31
CA ALA A 10 -16.01 18.02 -10.49
C ALA A 10 -16.78 17.36 -9.34
N GLN A 11 -18.01 16.91 -9.62
CA GLN A 11 -18.72 16.00 -8.75
C GLN A 11 -17.81 14.77 -8.61
N GLN A 12 -17.26 14.57 -7.42
CA GLN A 12 -16.67 13.28 -7.08
C GLN A 12 -17.81 12.27 -7.18
N GLU A 13 -17.80 11.42 -8.21
CA GLU A 13 -18.62 10.22 -8.23
C GLU A 13 -18.33 9.46 -6.93
N THR A 14 -19.31 9.40 -6.02
CA THR A 14 -19.15 8.67 -4.77
C THR A 14 -19.20 7.19 -5.11
N ASN A 15 -18.02 6.57 -5.20
CA ASN A 15 -17.90 5.13 -5.36
C ASN A 15 -18.36 4.45 -4.06
N HIS A 16 -19.65 4.14 -3.95
CA HIS A 16 -20.17 3.40 -2.81
C HIS A 16 -19.68 1.95 -2.83
N LEU A 17 -19.50 1.37 -1.64
CA LEU A 17 -19.23 -0.06 -1.52
C LEU A 17 -20.54 -0.81 -1.73
N GLU A 18 -20.60 -1.58 -2.82
CA GLU A 18 -21.72 -2.50 -3.07
C GLU A 18 -21.25 -3.94 -2.85
N LEU A 19 -21.97 -4.66 -2.00
CA LEU A 19 -21.68 -6.05 -1.65
C LEU A 19 -22.86 -6.94 -2.04
N PRO A 20 -22.62 -8.14 -2.61
CA PRO A 20 -23.69 -9.11 -2.83
C PRO A 20 -24.37 -9.50 -1.52
N GLU A 21 -25.67 -9.81 -1.58
CA GLU A 21 -26.46 -10.30 -0.44
C GLU A 21 -25.74 -11.47 0.27
N LYS A 22 -25.20 -12.41 -0.53
CA LYS A 22 -24.27 -13.44 -0.05
C LYS A 22 -22.83 -13.15 -0.47
N SER A 23 -22.16 -12.31 0.30
CA SER A 23 -20.75 -11.98 0.11
C SER A 23 -19.78 -13.08 0.56
N LYS A 24 -18.62 -13.15 -0.11
CA LYS A 24 -17.45 -13.94 0.32
C LYS A 24 -16.44 -13.00 0.97
N ILE A 25 -16.22 -13.14 2.27
CA ILE A 25 -15.45 -12.18 3.07
C ILE A 25 -14.23 -12.86 3.69
N ALA A 26 -13.03 -12.34 3.45
CA ALA A 26 -11.81 -12.85 4.06
C ALA A 26 -11.39 -12.04 5.28
N LEU A 27 -10.91 -12.72 6.33
CA LEU A 27 -10.33 -12.12 7.51
C LEU A 27 -8.80 -12.23 7.46
N VAL A 28 -8.14 -11.11 7.70
CA VAL A 28 -6.69 -10.99 7.91
C VAL A 28 -6.48 -10.31 9.25
N TYR A 29 -5.65 -10.87 10.13
CA TYR A 29 -5.49 -10.32 11.47
C TYR A 29 -4.07 -10.48 12.02
N ARG A 30 -3.75 -9.74 13.07
CA ARG A 30 -2.45 -9.84 13.74
C ARG A 30 -2.37 -11.13 14.57
N LEU A 31 -1.58 -12.11 14.12
CA LEU A 31 -1.51 -13.45 14.74
C LEU A 31 -0.94 -13.44 16.15
N GLU A 32 -0.08 -12.46 16.46
CA GLU A 32 0.70 -12.38 17.69
C GLU A 32 -0.08 -11.74 18.84
N THR A 33 -1.28 -11.21 18.59
CA THR A 33 -2.06 -10.48 19.59
C THR A 33 -3.36 -11.21 19.92
N ALA A 34 -3.50 -11.63 21.18
CA ALA A 34 -4.69 -12.34 21.66
C ALA A 34 -6.00 -11.58 21.39
N GLN A 35 -5.97 -10.25 21.52
CA GLN A 35 -7.10 -9.38 21.22
C GLN A 35 -7.55 -9.48 19.75
N ALA A 36 -6.61 -9.48 18.80
CA ALA A 36 -6.90 -9.61 17.37
C ALA A 36 -7.48 -10.98 17.02
N VAL A 37 -6.92 -12.04 17.60
CA VAL A 37 -7.45 -13.40 17.45
C VAL A 37 -8.88 -13.51 17.99
N ALA A 38 -9.14 -12.94 19.17
CA ALA A 38 -10.47 -12.96 19.79
C ALA A 38 -11.49 -12.17 18.96
N LEU A 39 -11.12 -10.99 18.47
CA LEU A 39 -11.99 -10.18 17.61
C LEU A 39 -12.26 -10.89 16.27
N ALA A 40 -11.26 -11.48 15.64
CA ALA A 40 -11.43 -12.24 14.40
C ALA A 40 -12.46 -13.38 14.55
N LYS A 41 -12.43 -14.10 15.69
CA LYS A 41 -13.43 -15.12 16.01
C LYS A 41 -14.84 -14.54 16.12
N LYS A 42 -15.02 -13.44 16.85
CA LYS A 42 -16.32 -12.79 17.02
C LYS A 42 -16.87 -12.25 15.69
N VAL A 43 -16.02 -11.60 14.88
CA VAL A 43 -16.37 -11.12 13.54
C VAL A 43 -16.75 -12.27 12.61
N ALA A 44 -16.01 -13.38 12.65
CA ALA A 44 -16.35 -14.56 11.85
C ALA A 44 -17.73 -15.13 12.19
N THR A 45 -18.07 -15.23 13.47
CA THR A 45 -19.40 -15.67 13.93
C THR A 45 -20.48 -14.70 13.45
N PHE A 46 -20.30 -13.40 13.69
CA PHE A 46 -21.25 -12.35 13.30
C PHE A 46 -21.56 -12.35 11.80
N LEU A 47 -20.53 -12.43 10.95
CA LEU A 47 -20.70 -12.47 9.49
C LEU A 47 -21.44 -13.74 9.02
N LYS A 48 -21.20 -14.87 9.69
CA LYS A 48 -21.90 -16.12 9.39
C LYS A 48 -23.36 -16.10 9.81
N GLU A 49 -23.67 -15.54 10.97
CA GLU A 49 -25.06 -15.36 11.42
C GLU A 49 -25.85 -14.48 10.47
N LYS A 50 -25.19 -13.52 9.80
CA LYS A 50 -25.75 -12.71 8.71
C LYS A 50 -25.78 -13.41 7.33
N GLY A 51 -25.37 -14.68 7.23
CA GLY A 51 -25.49 -15.48 6.01
C GLY A 51 -24.33 -15.40 5.02
N HIS A 52 -23.21 -14.76 5.37
CA HIS A 52 -22.05 -14.62 4.50
C HIS A 52 -21.07 -15.80 4.58
N ASP A 53 -20.33 -16.04 3.50
CA ASP A 53 -19.27 -17.04 3.46
C ASP A 53 -17.95 -16.43 3.95
N VAL A 54 -17.47 -16.88 5.11
CA VAL A 54 -16.28 -16.31 5.77
C VAL A 54 -15.05 -17.18 5.56
N PHE A 55 -13.97 -16.53 5.14
CA PHE A 55 -12.66 -17.13 4.92
C PHE A 55 -11.62 -16.58 5.89
N THR A 56 -10.65 -17.43 6.25
CA THR A 56 -9.37 -16.98 6.78
C THR A 56 -8.40 -16.85 5.60
N ALA A 57 -7.65 -15.75 5.54
CA ALA A 57 -6.64 -15.53 4.51
C ALA A 57 -5.51 -16.59 4.50
N PRO A 58 -4.78 -16.77 3.38
CA PRO A 58 -3.54 -17.55 3.35
C PRO A 58 -2.55 -17.12 4.44
N ASP A 59 -1.74 -18.06 4.91
CA ASP A 59 -0.67 -17.83 5.91
C ASP A 59 -1.15 -17.22 7.24
N GLN A 60 -2.41 -17.50 7.59
CA GLN A 60 -3.02 -17.21 8.87
C GLN A 60 -3.38 -18.50 9.59
N LYS A 61 -3.48 -18.45 10.92
CA LYS A 61 -4.06 -19.55 11.69
C LYS A 61 -5.56 -19.61 11.39
N LEU A 62 -6.11 -20.80 11.17
CA LEU A 62 -7.53 -20.94 10.84
C LEU A 62 -8.40 -20.39 11.98
N VAL A 63 -9.27 -19.43 11.67
CA VAL A 63 -10.30 -18.96 12.61
C VAL A 63 -11.41 -20.02 12.66
N PRO A 64 -11.87 -20.45 13.86
CA PRO A 64 -13.02 -21.32 14.02
C PRO A 64 -14.20 -20.88 13.15
N SER A 65 -14.88 -21.86 12.56
CA SER A 65 -16.02 -21.63 11.68
C SER A 65 -15.68 -20.94 10.35
N THR A 66 -14.43 -20.76 9.95
CA THR A 66 -14.09 -20.24 8.60
C THR A 66 -13.47 -21.31 7.72
N LYS A 67 -13.32 -21.01 6.41
CA LYS A 67 -12.53 -21.82 5.47
C LYS A 67 -11.23 -21.10 5.13
N LEU A 68 -10.13 -21.81 4.91
CA LEU A 68 -8.91 -21.16 4.41
C LEU A 68 -9.09 -20.83 2.92
N ALA A 69 -8.85 -19.57 2.53
CA ALA A 69 -8.76 -19.19 1.12
C ALA A 69 -7.40 -19.67 0.58
N LYS A 70 -7.38 -20.81 -0.10
CA LYS A 70 -6.15 -21.48 -0.56
C LYS A 70 -5.88 -21.30 -2.05
N THR A 71 -6.93 -21.11 -2.84
CA THR A 71 -6.86 -21.12 -4.30
C THR A 71 -6.94 -19.71 -4.85
N LYS A 72 -6.28 -19.47 -5.97
CA LYS A 72 -6.40 -18.23 -6.75
C LYS A 72 -7.87 -17.86 -7.00
N LYS A 73 -8.69 -18.83 -7.42
CA LYS A 73 -10.13 -18.64 -7.62
C LYS A 73 -10.86 -18.15 -6.37
N GLN A 74 -10.54 -18.69 -5.19
CA GLN A 74 -11.18 -18.22 -3.95
C GLN A 74 -10.82 -16.77 -3.63
N LEU A 75 -9.59 -16.34 -3.93
CA LEU A 75 -9.17 -14.95 -3.76
C LEU A 75 -9.81 -14.02 -4.80
N ASP A 76 -9.94 -14.49 -6.05
CA ASP A 76 -10.61 -13.77 -7.13
C ASP A 76 -12.11 -13.54 -6.82
N ASP A 77 -12.75 -14.48 -6.13
CA ASP A 77 -14.17 -14.43 -5.78
C ASP A 77 -14.47 -13.58 -4.51
N LEU A 78 -13.46 -13.04 -3.82
CA LEU A 78 -13.70 -12.28 -2.59
C LEU A 78 -14.39 -10.94 -2.88
N SER A 79 -15.45 -10.67 -2.12
CA SER A 79 -16.20 -9.41 -2.18
C SER A 79 -15.61 -8.35 -1.26
N LEU A 80 -14.98 -8.77 -0.15
CA LEU A 80 -14.40 -7.88 0.85
C LEU A 80 -13.28 -8.59 1.61
N VAL A 81 -12.23 -7.85 1.99
CA VAL A 81 -11.28 -8.28 3.02
C VAL A 81 -11.42 -7.38 4.25
N ILE A 82 -11.52 -7.99 5.43
CA ILE A 82 -11.52 -7.31 6.71
C ILE A 82 -10.17 -7.53 7.38
N VAL A 83 -9.48 -6.45 7.68
CA VAL A 83 -8.18 -6.43 8.37
C VAL A 83 -8.38 -6.02 9.83
N LEU A 84 -7.89 -6.85 10.76
CA LEU A 84 -7.90 -6.59 12.20
C LEU A 84 -6.45 -6.49 12.72
N GLY A 85 -5.91 -5.28 12.77
CA GLY A 85 -4.51 -5.04 13.14
C GLY A 85 -4.00 -3.66 12.73
N GLY A 86 -2.68 -3.51 12.60
CA GLY A 86 -2.07 -2.25 12.15
C GLY A 86 -1.85 -2.21 10.64
N ASP A 87 -1.18 -1.16 10.17
CA ASP A 87 -0.85 -0.99 8.75
C ASP A 87 0.03 -2.14 8.20
N GLY A 88 0.89 -2.76 9.03
CA GLY A 88 1.63 -3.97 8.63
C GLY A 88 0.74 -5.19 8.36
N THR A 89 -0.35 -5.34 9.12
CA THR A 89 -1.37 -6.37 8.87
C THR A 89 -2.17 -6.03 7.62
N TYR A 90 -2.41 -4.74 7.37
CA TYR A 90 -3.07 -4.26 6.17
C TYR A 90 -2.25 -4.55 4.90
N LEU A 91 -0.95 -4.23 4.90
CA LEU A 91 -0.05 -4.53 3.78
C LEU A 91 0.07 -6.04 3.54
N ARG A 92 -0.09 -6.88 4.57
CA ARG A 92 -0.21 -8.34 4.37
C ARG A 92 -1.43 -8.70 3.53
N ALA A 93 -2.58 -8.09 3.80
CA ALA A 93 -3.79 -8.30 3.01
C ALA A 93 -3.61 -7.84 1.55
N VAL A 94 -2.98 -6.68 1.33
CA VAL A 94 -2.64 -6.18 -0.02
C VAL A 94 -1.78 -7.20 -0.78
N ARG A 95 -0.75 -7.75 -0.14
CA ARG A 95 0.12 -8.77 -0.76
C ARG A 95 -0.64 -10.03 -1.13
N ILE A 96 -1.54 -10.51 -0.26
CA ILE A 96 -2.39 -11.68 -0.53
C ILE A 96 -3.27 -11.46 -1.77
N LEU A 97 -3.72 -10.22 -1.99
CA LEU A 97 -4.55 -9.90 -3.14
C LEU A 97 -3.76 -9.82 -4.45
N GLU A 98 -2.44 -9.62 -4.42
CA GLU A 98 -1.57 -9.57 -5.61
C GLU A 98 -2.11 -8.67 -6.75
N GLY A 99 -2.66 -7.51 -6.39
CA GLY A 99 -3.25 -6.57 -7.36
C GLY A 99 -4.73 -6.78 -7.68
N ARG A 100 -5.40 -7.78 -7.09
CA ARG A 100 -6.87 -7.92 -7.20
C ARG A 100 -7.57 -6.70 -6.61
N GLY A 101 -8.64 -6.28 -7.27
CA GLY A 101 -9.45 -5.11 -6.88
C GLY A 101 -10.39 -5.32 -5.68
N THR A 102 -10.26 -6.42 -4.93
CA THR A 102 -11.11 -6.66 -3.75
C THR A 102 -10.87 -5.56 -2.71
N PRO A 103 -11.92 -4.85 -2.26
CA PRO A 103 -11.76 -3.76 -1.31
C PRO A 103 -11.36 -4.26 0.08
N ILE A 104 -10.62 -3.44 0.82
CA ILE A 104 -10.14 -3.75 2.17
C ILE A 104 -10.71 -2.75 3.19
N LEU A 105 -11.41 -3.30 4.18
CA LEU A 105 -11.87 -2.60 5.38
C LEU A 105 -10.90 -2.88 6.55
N GLY A 106 -10.22 -1.84 7.04
CA GLY A 106 -9.15 -1.99 8.03
C GLY A 106 -9.47 -1.40 9.40
N PHE A 107 -9.34 -2.21 10.44
CA PHE A 107 -9.53 -1.85 11.84
C PHE A 107 -8.21 -1.86 12.61
N ASN A 108 -7.92 -0.73 13.24
CA ASN A 108 -6.80 -0.56 14.12
C ASN A 108 -7.08 -1.10 15.53
N MET A 109 -6.06 -1.70 16.14
CA MET A 109 -6.13 -2.28 17.50
C MET A 109 -5.10 -1.61 18.43
N GLY A 110 -5.08 -0.28 18.42
CA GLY A 110 -4.10 0.57 19.10
C GLY A 110 -4.28 2.03 18.69
N SER A 111 -3.25 2.64 18.10
CA SER A 111 -3.35 3.99 17.52
C SER A 111 -3.61 3.96 16.00
N LEU A 112 -4.55 4.79 15.53
CA LEU A 112 -5.15 4.83 14.18
C LEU A 112 -4.21 4.93 12.96
N GLY A 113 -3.87 3.84 12.27
CA GLY A 113 -2.95 3.89 11.12
C GLY A 113 -3.46 4.67 9.89
N PHE A 114 -2.56 5.00 8.95
CA PHE A 114 -2.95 5.68 7.70
C PHE A 114 -3.83 4.78 6.82
N LEU A 115 -3.63 3.47 6.87
CA LEU A 115 -4.44 2.49 6.14
C LEU A 115 -5.58 1.95 7.03
N THR A 116 -5.32 1.77 8.32
CA THR A 116 -6.27 1.29 9.33
C THR A 116 -6.93 2.43 10.12
N ALA A 117 -7.90 3.13 9.53
CA ALA A 117 -8.51 4.33 10.13
C ALA A 117 -9.82 4.08 10.93
N HIS A 118 -10.23 2.83 11.13
CA HIS A 118 -11.39 2.49 11.97
C HIS A 118 -10.91 1.90 13.30
N ASN A 119 -11.55 2.24 14.43
CA ASN A 119 -11.23 1.64 15.73
C ASN A 119 -11.88 0.26 15.85
N ALA A 120 -11.14 -0.74 16.33
CA ALA A 120 -11.64 -2.08 16.61
C ALA A 120 -12.81 -2.13 17.61
N GLU A 121 -12.94 -1.14 18.51
CA GLU A 121 -14.09 -1.02 19.41
C GLU A 121 -15.41 -0.81 18.65
N THR A 122 -15.35 -0.09 17.53
CA THR A 122 -16.49 0.19 16.65
C THR A 122 -16.65 -0.83 15.52
N ALA A 123 -15.94 -1.97 15.59
CA ALA A 123 -15.81 -2.87 14.45
C ALA A 123 -17.16 -3.40 13.94
N PHE A 124 -18.06 -3.79 14.83
CA PHE A 124 -19.35 -4.37 14.42
C PHE A 124 -20.25 -3.34 13.71
N ASP A 125 -20.31 -2.11 14.22
CA ASP A 125 -21.11 -1.04 13.62
C ASP A 125 -20.58 -0.67 12.23
N VAL A 126 -19.26 -0.58 12.09
CA VAL A 126 -18.62 -0.26 10.81
C VAL A 126 -18.77 -1.41 9.80
N ILE A 127 -18.64 -2.66 10.26
CA ILE A 127 -18.89 -3.83 9.40
C ILE A 127 -20.35 -3.84 8.96
N GLU A 128 -21.30 -3.60 9.86
CA GLU A 128 -22.71 -3.53 9.51
C GLU A 128 -23.02 -2.40 8.53
N ALA A 129 -22.40 -1.22 8.70
CA ALA A 129 -22.49 -0.15 7.72
C ALA A 129 -21.96 -0.57 6.34
N ALA A 130 -20.83 -1.29 6.29
CA ALA A 130 -20.24 -1.81 5.05
C ALA A 130 -21.17 -2.83 4.35
N LEU A 131 -21.74 -3.77 5.09
CA LEU A 131 -22.68 -4.76 4.56
C LEU A 131 -23.96 -4.12 4.01
N ASN A 132 -24.38 -2.99 4.60
CA ASN A 132 -25.56 -2.25 4.18
C ASN A 132 -25.28 -1.18 3.10
N GLY A 133 -24.08 -1.16 2.50
CA GLY A 133 -23.73 -0.21 1.43
C GLY A 133 -23.57 1.24 1.88
N LYS A 134 -23.38 1.49 3.18
CA LYS A 134 -23.24 2.84 3.77
C LYS A 134 -21.80 3.34 3.81
N MET A 135 -20.90 2.69 3.07
CA MET A 135 -19.47 2.96 3.06
C MET A 135 -19.02 3.34 1.65
N GLU A 136 -17.85 3.98 1.55
CA GLU A 136 -17.28 4.42 0.29
C GLU A 136 -15.94 3.74 0.00
N LEU A 137 -15.68 3.56 -1.29
CA LEU A 137 -14.43 3.10 -1.85
C LEU A 137 -13.54 4.30 -2.20
N ARG A 138 -12.35 4.32 -1.62
CA ARG A 138 -11.33 5.34 -1.90
C ARG A 138 -10.15 4.66 -2.61
N PRO A 139 -9.87 5.00 -3.89
CA PRO A 139 -8.79 4.38 -4.63
C PRO A 139 -7.43 4.86 -4.11
N ARG A 140 -6.44 3.97 -4.18
CA ARG A 140 -5.01 4.24 -3.98
C ARG A 140 -4.23 3.69 -5.17
N SER A 141 -3.39 4.55 -5.74
CA SER A 141 -2.45 4.12 -6.75
C SER A 141 -1.43 3.16 -6.15
N MET A 142 -1.08 2.14 -6.94
CA MET A 142 -0.01 1.20 -6.59
C MET A 142 1.16 1.34 -7.57
N ILE A 143 2.34 0.90 -7.14
CA ILE A 143 3.53 0.81 -7.97
C ILE A 143 3.57 -0.59 -8.57
N HIS A 144 3.77 -0.71 -9.89
CA HIS A 144 4.19 -1.95 -10.54
C HIS A 144 5.69 -1.96 -10.68
N ALA A 145 6.32 -2.95 -10.07
CA ALA A 145 7.76 -3.07 -9.99
C ALA A 145 8.23 -4.33 -10.71
N LYS A 146 9.19 -4.20 -11.61
CA LYS A 146 9.78 -5.31 -12.37
C LYS A 146 11.28 -5.35 -12.14
N ILE A 147 11.82 -6.54 -11.97
CA ILE A 147 13.25 -6.80 -12.05
C ILE A 147 13.51 -7.41 -13.43
N GLN A 148 14.28 -6.73 -14.26
CA GLN A 148 14.60 -7.17 -15.62
C GLN A 148 16.07 -7.51 -15.76
N ARG A 149 16.40 -8.54 -16.53
CA ARG A 149 17.78 -8.89 -16.90
C ARG A 149 17.83 -9.22 -18.38
N LYS A 150 18.73 -8.56 -19.12
CA LYS A 150 18.86 -8.72 -20.58
C LYS A 150 17.49 -8.60 -21.30
N GLY A 151 16.68 -7.63 -20.89
CA GLY A 151 15.35 -7.36 -21.44
C GLY A 151 14.23 -8.33 -21.05
N LYS A 152 14.50 -9.34 -20.20
CA LYS A 152 13.48 -10.29 -19.73
C LYS A 152 13.10 -10.01 -18.28
N THR A 153 11.80 -10.03 -17.98
CA THR A 153 11.29 -9.94 -16.60
C THR A 153 11.68 -11.20 -15.83
N ARG A 154 12.42 -11.03 -14.73
CA ARG A 154 12.75 -12.11 -13.76
C ARG A 154 11.68 -12.26 -12.69
N ALA A 155 11.14 -11.13 -12.23
CA ALA A 155 10.10 -11.07 -11.22
C ALA A 155 9.33 -9.75 -11.35
N GLU A 156 8.08 -9.76 -10.93
CA GLU A 156 7.24 -8.56 -10.86
C GLU A 156 6.36 -8.56 -9.62
N PHE A 157 6.08 -7.36 -9.11
CA PHE A 157 5.34 -7.16 -7.87
C PHE A 157 4.51 -5.88 -7.93
N HIS A 158 3.48 -5.81 -7.08
CA HIS A 158 2.72 -4.59 -6.84
C HIS A 158 2.97 -4.09 -5.42
N ALA A 159 3.21 -2.80 -5.26
CA ALA A 159 3.45 -2.14 -3.98
C ALA A 159 2.36 -1.11 -3.71
N LEU A 160 1.76 -1.12 -2.52
CA LEU A 160 0.87 -0.05 -2.11
C LEU A 160 1.64 1.15 -1.55
N ASN A 161 2.67 0.92 -0.75
CA ASN A 161 3.47 1.98 -0.17
C ASN A 161 4.69 2.27 -1.03
N ASP A 162 5.65 1.34 -1.08
CA ASP A 162 6.97 1.64 -1.60
C ASP A 162 7.73 0.43 -2.13
N VAL A 163 8.69 0.75 -2.98
CA VAL A 163 9.76 -0.14 -3.42
C VAL A 163 11.06 0.44 -2.93
N VAL A 164 11.87 -0.36 -2.25
CA VAL A 164 13.16 0.05 -1.70
C VAL A 164 14.28 -0.77 -2.33
N ILE A 165 15.30 -0.08 -2.79
CA ILE A 165 16.57 -0.65 -3.25
C ILE A 165 17.64 -0.23 -2.26
N GLU A 166 18.22 -1.16 -1.51
CA GLU A 166 19.18 -0.82 -0.44
C GLU A 166 20.40 -1.75 -0.40
N ARG A 167 21.50 -1.30 0.22
CA ARG A 167 22.72 -2.09 0.38
C ARG A 167 22.59 -3.28 1.34
N GLY A 168 21.53 -3.34 2.16
CA GLY A 168 21.38 -4.36 3.19
C GLY A 168 22.53 -4.31 4.22
N SER A 169 23.09 -5.48 4.56
CA SER A 169 24.18 -5.60 5.55
C SER A 169 25.58 -5.25 5.01
N MET A 170 25.71 -4.91 3.73
CA MET A 170 27.02 -4.58 3.15
C MET A 170 27.53 -3.24 3.66
N SER A 171 28.83 -3.11 3.92
CA SER A 171 29.42 -1.86 4.41
C SER A 171 29.53 -0.75 3.35
N GLN A 172 29.52 -1.10 2.07
CA GLN A 172 29.67 -0.15 0.97
C GLN A 172 28.33 0.40 0.51
N LEU A 173 28.30 1.70 0.17
CA LEU A 173 27.16 2.35 -0.47
C LEU A 173 26.90 1.73 -1.85
N ILE A 174 25.63 1.61 -2.23
CA ILE A 174 25.27 1.26 -3.59
C ILE A 174 25.41 2.49 -4.48
N ASN A 175 25.97 2.31 -5.68
CA ASN A 175 26.04 3.36 -6.68
C ASN A 175 24.95 3.08 -7.72
N THR A 176 23.98 3.97 -7.85
CA THR A 176 22.80 3.70 -8.69
C THR A 176 22.59 4.83 -9.68
N ALA A 177 22.48 4.47 -10.96
CA ALA A 177 21.99 5.34 -12.01
C ALA A 177 20.46 5.28 -12.04
N ILE A 178 19.81 6.44 -11.99
CA ILE A 178 18.37 6.61 -12.02
C ILE A 178 17.99 7.24 -13.36
N TYR A 179 17.03 6.62 -14.05
CA TYR A 179 16.48 7.10 -15.31
C TYR A 179 15.00 7.39 -15.17
N ALA A 180 14.55 8.44 -15.83
CA ALA A 180 13.15 8.70 -16.11
C ALA A 180 12.96 8.58 -17.62
N ASP A 181 12.12 7.63 -18.02
CA ASP A 181 11.99 7.13 -19.39
C ASP A 181 13.34 6.68 -19.95
N LYS A 182 13.95 7.49 -20.81
CA LYS A 182 15.27 7.23 -21.42
C LYS A 182 16.37 8.19 -20.94
N TYR A 183 16.03 9.15 -20.09
CA TYR A 183 16.92 10.24 -19.70
C TYR A 183 17.54 9.96 -18.33
N LEU A 184 18.86 10.09 -18.23
CA LEU A 184 19.57 10.01 -16.96
C LEU A 184 19.14 11.17 -16.07
N VAL A 185 18.61 10.86 -14.90
CA VAL A 185 18.24 11.84 -13.87
C VAL A 185 19.45 12.14 -13.00
N SER A 186 20.08 11.11 -12.45
CA SER A 186 21.27 11.24 -11.62
C SER A 186 21.97 9.89 -11.42
N GLU A 187 23.25 9.95 -11.03
CA GLU A 187 23.96 8.83 -10.44
C GLU A 187 24.32 9.19 -9.00
N VAL A 188 23.90 8.35 -8.04
CA VAL A 188 24.05 8.67 -6.62
C VAL A 188 24.57 7.45 -5.86
N LYS A 189 25.52 7.70 -4.96
CA LYS A 189 25.94 6.75 -3.92
C LYS A 189 25.13 6.98 -2.66
N ALA A 190 24.42 5.96 -2.20
CA ALA A 190 23.52 6.03 -1.05
C ALA A 190 23.42 4.68 -0.32
N ASP A 191 22.83 4.70 0.88
CA ASP A 191 22.43 3.46 1.55
C ASP A 191 21.30 2.76 0.77
N GLY A 192 20.45 3.56 0.13
CA GLY A 192 19.37 3.07 -0.71
C GLY A 192 18.57 4.16 -1.40
N PHE A 193 17.53 3.72 -2.10
CA PHE A 193 16.52 4.56 -2.74
C PHE A 193 15.15 4.01 -2.43
N ILE A 194 14.23 4.89 -2.06
CA ILE A 194 12.82 4.59 -1.83
C ILE A 194 12.06 5.19 -3.00
N VAL A 195 11.23 4.39 -3.66
CA VAL A 195 10.21 4.88 -4.59
C VAL A 195 8.87 4.64 -3.94
N ALA A 196 8.20 5.72 -3.54
CA ALA A 196 6.95 5.65 -2.80
C ALA A 196 5.77 6.18 -3.62
N SER A 197 4.62 5.53 -3.42
CA SER A 197 3.32 6.03 -3.84
C SER A 197 2.88 7.17 -2.91
N PRO A 198 1.78 7.88 -3.24
CA PRO A 198 1.19 8.83 -2.31
C PRO A 198 0.81 8.22 -0.96
N SER A 199 0.34 6.96 -0.95
CA SER A 199 0.06 6.21 0.28
C SER A 199 1.32 5.88 1.07
N GLY A 200 2.42 5.54 0.39
CA GLY A 200 3.70 5.26 1.03
C GLY A 200 4.46 6.51 1.50
N SER A 201 4.03 7.70 1.10
CA SER A 201 4.72 8.95 1.44
C SER A 201 4.83 9.19 2.94
N THR A 202 3.87 8.70 3.73
CA THR A 202 3.83 8.77 5.20
C THR A 202 4.45 7.56 5.90
N ALA A 203 5.01 6.61 5.15
CA ALA A 203 5.68 5.42 5.66
C ALA A 203 7.21 5.64 5.71
N TYR A 204 8.01 4.74 5.14
CA TYR A 204 9.46 4.83 5.21
C TYR A 204 10.00 6.09 4.51
N ASN A 205 9.35 6.52 3.43
CA ASN A 205 9.65 7.77 2.72
C ASN A 205 9.73 8.98 3.65
N LEU A 206 8.77 9.14 4.58
CA LEU A 206 8.76 10.26 5.51
C LEU A 206 9.98 10.25 6.44
N ALA A 207 10.34 9.07 6.96
CA ALA A 207 11.51 8.91 7.82
C ALA A 207 12.83 9.18 7.07
N ALA A 208 12.87 8.94 5.77
CA ALA A 208 14.02 9.26 4.92
C ALA A 208 14.07 10.73 4.45
N GLY A 209 13.16 11.58 4.93
CA GLY A 209 13.12 13.01 4.58
C GLY A 209 12.35 13.33 3.29
N GLY A 210 11.57 12.37 2.78
CA GLY A 210 10.66 12.59 1.66
C GLY A 210 9.42 13.41 2.07
N PRO A 211 8.76 14.08 1.11
CA PRO A 211 7.56 14.86 1.36
C PRO A 211 6.35 13.98 1.68
N ILE A 212 5.40 14.54 2.42
CA ILE A 212 4.05 13.98 2.58
C ILE A 212 3.25 14.33 1.32
N LEU A 213 2.62 13.31 0.72
CA LEU A 213 1.79 13.46 -0.47
C LEU A 213 0.32 13.23 -0.11
N HIS A 214 -0.57 14.04 -0.71
CA HIS A 214 -1.99 13.76 -0.60
C HIS A 214 -2.30 12.41 -1.30
N PRO A 215 -3.07 11.49 -0.68
CA PRO A 215 -3.26 10.14 -1.23
C PRO A 215 -3.93 10.04 -2.62
N MET A 216 -4.52 11.12 -3.13
CA MET A 216 -5.09 11.20 -4.48
C MET A 216 -4.15 11.83 -5.52
N ALA A 217 -2.94 12.25 -5.12
CA ALA A 217 -1.97 12.79 -6.06
C ALA A 217 -1.54 11.70 -7.06
N GLN A 218 -1.45 12.03 -8.34
CA GLN A 218 -1.02 11.11 -9.39
C GLN A 218 0.49 11.23 -9.61
N VAL A 219 1.25 10.91 -8.57
CA VAL A 219 2.70 11.07 -8.54
C VAL A 219 3.40 9.92 -7.83
N LEU A 220 4.66 9.70 -8.19
CA LEU A 220 5.62 8.89 -7.45
C LEU A 220 6.71 9.80 -6.87
N VAL A 221 7.28 9.43 -5.74
CA VAL A 221 8.43 10.14 -5.17
C VAL A 221 9.63 9.21 -5.04
N VAL A 222 10.79 9.68 -5.49
CA VAL A 222 12.08 9.00 -5.33
C VAL A 222 12.86 9.72 -4.24
N THR A 223 13.10 9.03 -3.12
CA THR A 223 13.80 9.56 -1.96
C THR A 223 15.09 8.76 -1.71
N PRO A 224 16.27 9.37 -1.83
CA PRO A 224 17.53 8.71 -1.49
C PRO A 224 17.69 8.58 0.02
N VAL A 225 18.23 7.46 0.49
CA VAL A 225 18.50 7.17 1.90
C VAL A 225 19.97 7.43 2.20
N ALA A 226 20.25 8.38 3.09
CA ALA A 226 21.61 8.79 3.45
C ALA A 226 22.57 8.94 2.25
N PRO A 227 22.22 9.77 1.24
CA PRO A 227 23.07 9.96 0.07
C PRO A 227 24.39 10.63 0.45
N HIS A 228 25.50 10.18 -0.14
CA HIS A 228 26.81 10.82 0.05
C HIS A 228 26.89 12.22 -0.62
N SER A 229 25.99 12.52 -1.56
CA SER A 229 25.92 13.83 -2.20
C SER A 229 25.05 14.80 -1.40
N LEU A 230 25.63 15.95 -0.99
CA LEU A 230 24.93 17.01 -0.25
C LEU A 230 23.82 17.71 -1.05
N THR A 231 23.83 17.59 -2.38
CA THR A 231 22.82 18.18 -3.27
C THR A 231 21.66 17.25 -3.58
N SER A 232 21.72 15.99 -3.13
CA SER A 232 20.65 15.02 -3.37
C SER A 232 19.38 15.41 -2.61
N ARG A 233 18.24 15.40 -3.29
CA ARG A 233 16.92 15.75 -2.75
C ARG A 233 15.88 14.75 -3.25
N PRO A 234 14.77 14.54 -2.51
CA PRO A 234 13.62 13.82 -3.04
C PRO A 234 13.11 14.46 -4.35
N LEU A 235 12.76 13.63 -5.32
CA LEU A 235 12.21 14.06 -6.60
C LEU A 235 10.82 13.48 -6.80
N ILE A 236 9.87 14.31 -7.19
CA ILE A 236 8.49 13.92 -7.47
C ILE A 236 8.32 13.82 -8.99
N PHE A 237 7.77 12.70 -9.44
CA PHE A 237 7.50 12.38 -10.85
C PHE A 237 6.00 12.17 -11.05
N PRO A 238 5.45 12.47 -12.24
CA PRO A 238 4.16 11.93 -12.65
C PRO A 238 4.11 10.41 -12.49
N ASP A 239 2.99 9.84 -12.03
CA ASP A 239 2.91 8.39 -11.80
C ASP A 239 2.90 7.55 -13.09
N ASN A 240 2.67 8.18 -14.25
CA ASN A 240 2.81 7.56 -15.57
C ASN A 240 4.25 7.54 -16.11
N SER A 241 5.23 8.11 -15.39
CA SER A 241 6.64 8.04 -15.77
C SER A 241 7.19 6.63 -15.59
N LEU A 242 8.05 6.20 -16.51
CA LEU A 242 8.82 4.97 -16.35
C LEU A 242 10.12 5.30 -15.61
N LEU A 243 10.24 4.84 -14.37
CA LEU A 243 11.47 5.02 -13.60
C LEU A 243 12.31 3.75 -13.69
N SER A 244 13.61 3.89 -13.96
CA SER A 244 14.52 2.74 -13.94
C SER A 244 15.78 2.97 -13.13
N PHE A 245 16.24 1.92 -12.45
CA PHE A 245 17.36 1.93 -11.52
C PHE A 245 18.36 0.84 -11.90
N LYS A 246 19.62 1.23 -12.09
CA LYS A 246 20.73 0.32 -12.44
C LYS A 246 21.88 0.48 -11.46
N LEU A 247 22.36 -0.63 -10.92
CA LEU A 247 23.55 -0.62 -10.07
C LEU A 247 24.80 -0.46 -10.93
N ASN A 248 25.66 0.48 -10.56
CA ASN A 248 26.92 0.79 -11.22
C ASN A 248 28.08 0.08 -10.49
N GLY A 249 28.58 -1.01 -11.06
CA GLY A 249 29.77 -1.72 -10.60
C GLY A 249 29.59 -3.24 -10.55
N LYS A 250 30.52 -3.98 -11.17
CA LYS A 250 30.36 -5.42 -11.48
C LYS A 250 30.06 -6.33 -10.27
N SER A 251 30.49 -5.95 -9.07
CA SER A 251 30.32 -6.76 -7.85
C SER A 251 29.27 -6.19 -6.88
N GLN A 252 28.56 -5.12 -7.25
CA GLN A 252 27.52 -4.56 -6.40
C GLN A 252 26.26 -5.44 -6.41
N LYS A 253 25.70 -5.59 -5.22
CA LYS A 253 24.41 -6.24 -4.96
C LYS A 253 23.52 -5.24 -4.24
N ALA A 254 22.22 -5.44 -4.26
CA ALA A 254 21.30 -4.70 -3.40
C ALA A 254 20.10 -5.58 -3.06
N HIS A 255 19.47 -5.33 -1.92
CA HIS A 255 18.18 -5.90 -1.61
C HIS A 255 17.09 -5.13 -2.35
N PHE A 256 16.16 -5.88 -2.91
CA PHE A 256 14.93 -5.36 -3.47
C PHE A 256 13.77 -5.70 -2.53
N ILE A 257 13.14 -4.66 -2.01
CA ILE A 257 12.14 -4.72 -0.96
C ILE A 257 10.86 -4.08 -1.47
N VAL A 258 9.72 -4.70 -1.20
CA VAL A 258 8.39 -4.19 -1.58
C VAL A 258 7.51 -4.18 -0.34
N ASP A 259 6.94 -3.02 -0.01
CA ASP A 259 6.08 -2.83 1.18
C ASP A 259 6.70 -3.42 2.46
N GLY A 260 8.02 -3.20 2.64
CA GLY A 260 8.80 -3.67 3.78
C GLY A 260 9.12 -5.18 3.79
N GLN A 261 8.93 -5.90 2.69
CA GLN A 261 9.33 -7.32 2.55
C GLN A 261 10.48 -7.46 1.56
N LYS A 262 11.58 -8.10 1.99
CA LYS A 262 12.70 -8.44 1.09
C LYS A 262 12.28 -9.57 0.16
N LEU A 263 12.21 -9.30 -1.14
CA LEU A 263 11.72 -10.25 -2.15
C LEU A 263 12.85 -10.78 -3.04
N ALA A 264 13.89 -9.99 -3.28
CA ALA A 264 14.99 -10.41 -4.13
C ALA A 264 16.32 -9.74 -3.77
N GLU A 265 17.39 -10.27 -4.34
CA GLU A 265 18.68 -9.59 -4.48
C GLU A 265 18.84 -9.20 -5.96
N ILE A 266 19.25 -7.96 -6.21
CA ILE A 266 19.56 -7.44 -7.54
C ILE A 266 21.06 -7.22 -7.69
N THR A 267 21.58 -7.36 -8.91
CA THR A 267 22.99 -7.10 -9.25
C THR A 267 23.10 -6.05 -10.35
N ALA A 268 24.32 -5.66 -10.72
CA ALA A 268 24.57 -4.77 -11.86
C ALA A 268 24.12 -5.31 -13.24
N GLU A 269 23.68 -6.57 -13.32
CA GLU A 269 23.06 -7.14 -14.52
C GLU A 269 21.54 -6.93 -14.57
N ASP A 270 20.94 -6.53 -13.45
CA ASP A 270 19.51 -6.28 -13.34
C ASP A 270 19.20 -4.78 -13.52
N GLU A 271 18.01 -4.52 -14.06
CA GLU A 271 17.38 -3.21 -14.11
C GLU A 271 16.05 -3.30 -13.35
N VAL A 272 15.87 -2.45 -12.35
CA VAL A 272 14.59 -2.31 -11.67
C VAL A 272 13.78 -1.27 -12.42
N VAL A 273 12.61 -1.65 -12.94
CA VAL A 273 11.70 -0.78 -13.69
C VAL A 273 10.41 -0.60 -12.89
N LEU A 274 10.06 0.64 -12.60
CA LEU A 274 8.90 1.02 -11.79
C LEU A 274 7.97 1.92 -12.59
N THR A 275 6.67 1.64 -12.52
CA THR A 275 5.59 2.38 -13.18
C THR A 275 4.35 2.40 -12.29
N ARG A 276 3.35 3.24 -12.59
CA ARG A 276 2.01 3.06 -12.02
C ARG A 276 1.44 1.68 -12.40
N SER A 277 0.93 0.98 -11.41
CA SER A 277 0.19 -0.27 -11.58
C SER A 277 -1.11 -0.05 -12.35
N CYS A 278 -1.48 -1.01 -13.21
CA CYS A 278 -2.79 -1.05 -13.85
C CYS A 278 -3.93 -1.37 -12.87
N TYR A 279 -3.58 -1.84 -11.67
CA TYR A 279 -4.51 -2.05 -10.56
C TYR A 279 -4.44 -0.89 -9.57
N ASP A 280 -5.60 -0.41 -9.16
CA ASP A 280 -5.77 0.42 -7.97
C ASP A 280 -6.14 -0.45 -6.77
N HIS A 281 -5.66 -0.03 -5.60
CA HIS A 281 -6.06 -0.62 -4.33
C HIS A 281 -7.27 0.13 -3.76
N TRP A 282 -8.29 -0.59 -3.31
CA TRP A 282 -9.54 -0.01 -2.83
C TRP A 282 -9.64 -0.04 -1.31
N ILE A 283 -9.65 1.13 -0.68
CA ILE A 283 -9.83 1.28 0.77
C ILE A 283 -11.30 1.58 1.07
N VAL A 284 -11.89 0.84 2.01
CA VAL A 284 -13.24 1.14 2.52
C VAL A 284 -13.17 2.19 3.63
N ARG A 285 -13.90 3.28 3.47
CA ARG A 285 -13.99 4.41 4.41
C ARG A 285 -15.44 4.80 4.71
N GLN A 286 -15.65 5.46 5.84
CA GLN A 286 -16.89 6.18 6.09
C GLN A 286 -16.99 7.39 5.16
N PRO A 287 -18.20 7.82 4.75
CA PRO A 287 -18.39 8.95 3.84
C PRO A 287 -17.75 10.27 4.31
N ASP A 288 -17.72 10.50 5.62
CA ASP A 288 -17.19 11.70 6.27
C ASP A 288 -15.68 11.61 6.60
N HIS A 289 -15.00 10.56 6.11
CA HIS A 289 -13.58 10.35 6.40
C HIS A 289 -12.71 11.53 5.92
N ASN A 290 -12.05 12.18 6.88
CA ASN A 290 -11.15 13.29 6.62
C ASN A 290 -9.67 12.88 6.75
N TYR A 291 -8.95 12.85 5.62
CA TYR A 291 -7.53 12.54 5.60
C TYR A 291 -6.67 13.48 6.46
N PHE A 292 -6.99 14.78 6.49
CA PHE A 292 -6.21 15.75 7.28
C PHE A 292 -6.44 15.60 8.77
N HIS A 293 -7.60 15.09 9.20
CA HIS A 293 -7.80 14.71 10.61
C HIS A 293 -6.83 13.61 11.01
N LEU A 294 -6.75 12.55 10.19
CA LEU A 294 -5.81 11.45 10.40
C LEU A 294 -4.35 11.93 10.41
N LEU A 295 -3.99 12.83 9.49
CA LEU A 295 -2.64 13.43 9.44
C LEU A 295 -2.28 14.16 10.74
N ARG A 296 -3.20 15.00 11.26
CA ARG A 296 -2.99 15.73 12.52
C ARG A 296 -2.88 14.78 13.72
N GLU A 297 -3.76 13.79 13.77
CA GLU A 297 -3.76 12.82 14.87
C GLU A 297 -2.45 12.02 14.93
N LYS A 298 -1.95 11.59 13.75
CA LYS A 298 -0.78 10.73 13.67
C LYS A 298 0.57 11.41 13.70
N LEU A 299 0.70 12.55 13.03
CA LEU A 299 1.98 13.23 12.92
C LEU A 299 2.06 14.49 13.80
N LYS A 300 1.02 14.75 14.61
CA LYS A 300 0.89 16.02 15.36
C LYS A 300 1.10 17.22 14.44
N PHE A 301 0.61 17.09 13.21
CA PHE A 301 0.92 18.03 12.14
C PHE A 301 0.30 19.41 12.44
N GLY A 302 1.14 20.41 12.65
CA GLY A 302 0.72 21.75 13.04
C GLY A 302 0.33 21.89 14.51
N ASP A 303 0.62 20.89 15.35
CA ASP A 303 0.48 21.02 16.80
C ASP A 303 1.47 22.08 17.32
N ARG A 304 1.02 22.88 18.27
CA ARG A 304 1.81 23.94 18.93
C ARG A 304 2.12 23.51 20.36
N SER A 305 2.65 22.30 20.52
CA SER A 305 3.13 21.76 21.79
C SER A 305 4.54 22.24 22.09
#